data_AF-A0A9J9BAT8-F1
#
_entry.id   AF-A0A9J9BAT8-F1
#
_cell.length_a   1.000
_cell.length_b   1.000
_cell.length_c   1.000
_cell.angle_alpha   90.00
_cell.angle_beta   90.00
_cell.angle_gamma   90.00
#
_symmetry.space_group_name_H-M   'P 1'
#
loop_
_entity.id
_entity.type
_entity.pdbx_description
1 polymer ?
#
loop_
_entity_poly.entity_id
_entity_poly.type
_entity_poly.pdbx_seq_one_letter_code
_entity_poly.pdbx_strand_id
1 'polypeptide(L)'
;MKITVQQLKKAMANRGYTLFSRGDYNLNLIGVRSRDTKANTFNDVFCVLFKMAGIEQLWQFSCTTDPGTYYRLNPLNLLGTAILCPGQYAGMWQLGMHQGKYPALVQRGEVTVFRDGDKNEELDITDVVQETGYFGINGHRASDKGIAEKVDRFSAGCQVIQDPNEYAMLINLIRIAANKHGNSFTYTLLTEQELEQGK
;
A
#
# COMPACT_ATOMS: atom_id res chain seq x y z
N MET A 1 -2.60 10.83 9.74
CA MET A 1 -2.61 10.01 10.98
C MET A 1 -1.18 9.77 11.43
N LYS A 2 -0.87 9.74 12.74
CA LYS A 2 0.47 9.36 13.25
C LYS A 2 0.40 8.00 13.91
N ILE A 3 1.13 7.03 13.37
CA ILE A 3 1.08 5.63 13.77
C ILE A 3 2.30 5.30 14.63
N THR A 4 2.10 4.51 15.67
CA THR A 4 3.17 4.00 16.53
C THR A 4 3.52 2.56 16.19
N VAL A 5 4.76 2.17 16.49
CA VAL A 5 5.23 0.78 16.41
C VAL A 5 4.31 -0.18 17.18
N GLN A 6 3.89 0.21 18.38
CA GLN A 6 3.07 -0.64 19.24
C GLN A 6 1.71 -0.93 18.61
N GLN A 7 1.07 0.09 18.00
CA GLN A 7 -0.19 -0.09 17.28
C GLN A 7 -0.03 -1.07 16.11
N LEU A 8 1.00 -0.89 15.28
CA LEU A 8 1.26 -1.81 14.16
C LEU A 8 1.51 -3.24 14.65
N LYS A 9 2.39 -3.43 15.64
CA LYS A 9 2.69 -4.76 16.17
C LYS A 9 1.47 -5.45 16.73
N LYS A 10 0.62 -4.73 17.47
CA LYS A 10 -0.62 -5.27 18.04
C LYS A 10 -1.62 -5.64 16.94
N ALA A 11 -1.85 -4.77 15.96
CA ALA A 11 -2.76 -5.04 14.85
C ALA A 11 -2.31 -6.26 14.03
N MET A 12 -1.02 -6.31 13.68
CA MET A 12 -0.42 -7.46 12.97
C MET A 12 -0.60 -8.76 13.76
N ALA A 13 -0.31 -8.75 15.07
CA ALA A 13 -0.46 -9.92 15.92
C ALA A 13 -1.93 -10.37 16.05
N ASN A 14 -2.86 -9.43 16.23
CA ASN A 14 -4.30 -9.72 16.32
C ASN A 14 -4.85 -10.39 15.07
N ARG A 15 -4.29 -10.08 13.90
CA ARG A 15 -4.66 -10.68 12.61
C ARG A 15 -3.87 -11.94 12.26
N GLY A 16 -2.94 -12.35 13.12
CA GLY A 16 -2.05 -13.48 12.86
C GLY A 16 -1.06 -13.23 11.71
N TYR A 17 -0.81 -11.97 11.37
CA TYR A 17 0.11 -11.59 10.30
C TYR A 17 1.56 -11.70 10.75
N THR A 18 2.42 -12.11 9.82
CA THR A 18 3.84 -12.28 10.09
C THR A 18 4.53 -10.92 10.16
N LEU A 19 5.37 -10.73 11.18
CA LEU A 19 6.30 -9.61 11.31
C LEU A 19 7.74 -10.09 11.19
N PHE A 20 8.48 -9.51 10.25
CA PHE A 20 9.90 -9.74 10.06
C PHE A 20 10.70 -8.96 11.12
N SER A 21 11.38 -9.69 12.01
CA SER A 21 12.09 -9.12 13.17
C SER A 21 13.57 -9.44 13.24
N ARG A 22 14.07 -10.27 12.30
CA ARG A 22 15.45 -10.76 12.24
C ARG A 22 16.21 -10.05 11.11
N GLY A 23 17.41 -9.58 11.43
CA GLY A 23 18.30 -8.89 10.50
C GLY A 23 17.96 -7.41 10.30
N ASP A 24 18.98 -6.61 10.00
CA ASP A 24 18.80 -5.22 9.62
C ASP A 24 18.24 -5.12 8.20
N TYR A 25 17.43 -4.10 7.95
CA TYR A 25 16.76 -3.83 6.67
C TYR A 25 15.86 -4.96 6.17
N ASN A 26 15.39 -5.84 7.07
CA ASN A 26 14.32 -6.77 6.76
C ASN A 26 12.98 -6.04 6.95
N LEU A 27 12.35 -5.65 5.85
CA LEU A 27 11.29 -4.66 5.84
C LEU A 27 9.91 -5.28 6.02
N ASN A 28 9.11 -4.69 6.89
CA ASN A 28 7.67 -4.87 6.90
C ASN A 28 7.03 -3.68 6.19
N LEU A 29 6.49 -3.90 5.00
CA LEU A 29 5.76 -2.88 4.24
C LEU A 29 4.29 -2.97 4.60
N ILE A 30 3.75 -1.92 5.22
CA ILE A 30 2.40 -1.94 5.79
C ILE A 30 1.64 -0.68 5.35
N GLY A 31 0.56 -0.83 4.58
CA GLY A 31 -0.40 0.23 4.35
C GLY A 31 -1.45 0.27 5.46
N VAL A 32 -1.91 1.47 5.78
CA VAL A 32 -3.02 1.69 6.71
C VAL A 32 -4.04 2.57 6.02
N ARG A 33 -5.16 1.94 5.63
CA ARG A 33 -6.29 2.58 4.98
C ARG A 33 -7.13 3.33 6.01
N SER A 34 -7.36 4.61 5.77
CA SER A 34 -8.24 5.49 6.50
C SER A 34 -9.68 4.98 6.47
N ARG A 35 -10.47 5.29 7.51
CA ARG A 35 -11.92 5.04 7.48
C ARG A 35 -12.67 5.95 6.50
N ASP A 36 -12.03 7.04 6.06
CA ASP A 36 -12.61 7.99 5.12
C ASP A 36 -12.51 7.47 3.68
N THR A 37 -13.58 6.79 3.25
CA THR A 37 -13.73 6.18 1.93
C THR A 37 -14.08 7.18 0.82
N LYS A 38 -14.42 8.43 1.17
CA LYS A 38 -14.79 9.46 0.18
C LYS A 38 -13.60 10.34 -0.21
N ALA A 39 -12.51 10.26 0.53
CA ALA A 39 -11.31 11.01 0.23
C ALA A 39 -10.78 10.71 -1.18
N ASN A 40 -10.50 11.79 -1.91
CA ASN A 40 -9.70 11.76 -3.14
C ASN A 40 -8.32 12.40 -2.87
N THR A 41 -7.79 12.15 -1.69
CA THR A 41 -6.54 12.72 -1.15
C THR A 41 -5.66 11.60 -0.61
N PHE A 42 -4.42 11.93 -0.24
CA PHE A 42 -3.45 10.98 0.31
C PHE A 42 -3.60 10.91 1.84
N ASN A 43 -4.77 10.49 2.31
CA ASN A 43 -5.13 10.43 3.73
C ASN A 43 -4.70 9.12 4.43
N ASP A 44 -4.20 8.15 3.66
CA ASP A 44 -3.66 6.89 4.16
C ASP A 44 -2.19 7.01 4.57
N VAL A 45 -1.67 5.97 5.23
CA VAL A 45 -0.26 5.94 5.66
C VAL A 45 0.43 4.67 5.17
N PHE A 46 1.57 4.83 4.51
CA PHE A 46 2.48 3.73 4.18
C PHE A 46 3.60 3.67 5.22
N CYS A 47 3.59 2.62 6.02
CA CYS A 47 4.56 2.35 7.07
C CYS A 47 5.64 1.38 6.58
N VAL A 48 6.90 1.65 6.96
CA VAL A 48 8.00 0.70 6.84
C VAL A 48 8.61 0.48 8.21
N LEU A 49 8.37 -0.71 8.77
CA LEU A 49 8.90 -1.14 10.06
C LEU A 49 10.06 -2.11 9.84
N PHE A 50 11.24 -1.76 10.35
CA PHE A 50 12.47 -2.53 10.16
C PHE A 50 13.47 -2.27 11.28
N LYS A 51 14.63 -2.94 11.25
CA LYS A 51 15.78 -2.66 12.12
C LYS A 51 16.95 -2.06 11.35
N MET A 52 17.67 -1.15 11.98
CA MET A 52 18.93 -0.59 11.50
C MET A 52 19.92 -0.55 12.66
N ALA A 53 21.07 -1.23 12.51
CA ALA A 53 22.02 -1.45 13.60
C ALA A 53 21.35 -2.09 14.84
N GLY A 54 20.42 -3.01 14.63
CA GLY A 54 19.64 -3.65 15.69
C GLY A 54 18.55 -2.79 16.32
N ILE A 55 18.48 -1.49 16.00
CA ILE A 55 17.49 -0.55 16.53
C ILE A 55 16.28 -0.50 15.61
N GLU A 56 15.10 -0.61 16.20
CA GLU A 56 13.84 -0.53 15.46
C GLU A 56 13.59 0.88 14.88
N GLN A 57 13.16 0.91 13.63
CA GLN A 57 12.85 2.09 12.85
C GLN A 57 11.42 1.98 12.32
N LEU A 58 10.68 3.09 12.38
CA LEU A 58 9.36 3.20 11.75
C LEU A 58 9.36 4.45 10.87
N TRP A 59 9.37 4.23 9.56
CA TRP A 59 9.18 5.28 8.56
C TRP A 59 7.72 5.31 8.13
N GLN A 60 7.17 6.50 7.90
CA GLN A 60 5.77 6.72 7.58
C GLN A 60 5.69 7.74 6.45
N PHE A 61 4.91 7.43 5.43
CA PHE A 61 4.72 8.26 4.24
C PHE A 61 3.24 8.47 4.01
N SER A 62 2.85 9.69 3.61
CA SER A 62 1.49 9.93 3.13
C SER A 62 1.27 9.16 1.83
N CYS A 63 0.18 8.40 1.77
CA CYS A 63 -0.15 7.64 0.58
C CYS A 63 -1.65 7.61 0.33
N THR A 64 -2.04 6.97 -0.77
CA THR A 64 -3.38 6.42 -0.93
C THR A 64 -3.27 4.91 -1.18
N THR A 65 -4.23 4.18 -0.65
CA THR A 65 -4.49 2.76 -0.83
C THR A 65 -5.79 2.52 -1.63
N ASP A 66 -6.40 3.62 -2.06
CA ASP A 66 -7.69 3.69 -2.70
C ASP A 66 -7.54 4.20 -4.15
N PRO A 67 -8.44 3.80 -5.05
CA PRO A 67 -8.51 4.42 -6.36
C PRO A 67 -8.94 5.89 -6.23
N GLY A 68 -8.42 6.77 -7.09
CA GLY A 68 -8.89 8.15 -7.16
C GLY A 68 -10.27 8.24 -7.80
N THR A 69 -11.00 9.32 -7.53
CA THR A 69 -12.40 9.51 -7.99
C THR A 69 -12.55 9.35 -9.50
N TYR A 70 -11.54 9.75 -10.29
CA TYR A 70 -11.56 9.52 -11.73
C TYR A 70 -11.79 8.04 -12.09
N TYR A 71 -11.07 7.11 -11.45
CA TYR A 71 -11.22 5.69 -11.78
C TYR A 71 -12.46 5.08 -11.14
N ARG A 72 -12.91 5.54 -9.97
CA ARG A 72 -14.20 5.14 -9.39
C ARG A 72 -15.34 5.37 -10.39
N LEU A 73 -15.37 6.56 -10.99
CA LEU A 73 -16.35 6.93 -12.02
C LEU A 73 -16.08 6.30 -13.41
N ASN A 74 -14.81 5.96 -13.71
CA ASN A 74 -14.37 5.45 -15.01
C ASN A 74 -13.55 4.15 -14.84
N PRO A 75 -14.18 3.04 -14.43
CA PRO A 75 -13.48 1.79 -14.16
C PRO A 75 -12.83 1.24 -15.42
N LEU A 76 -11.61 0.73 -15.28
CA LEU A 76 -10.86 0.10 -16.37
C LEU A 76 -11.34 -1.34 -16.68
N ASN A 77 -12.06 -1.95 -15.75
CA ASN A 77 -12.61 -3.30 -15.86
C ASN A 77 -14.15 -3.22 -15.85
N LEU A 78 -14.80 -4.07 -16.63
CA LEU A 78 -16.26 -4.15 -16.73
C LEU A 78 -16.95 -4.47 -15.39
N LEU A 79 -16.25 -5.20 -14.51
CA LEU A 79 -16.74 -5.53 -13.17
C LEU A 79 -16.59 -4.39 -12.17
N GLY A 80 -15.76 -3.38 -12.47
CA GLY A 80 -15.53 -2.24 -11.59
C GLY A 80 -14.07 -1.92 -11.30
N THR A 81 -13.86 -0.87 -10.51
CA THR A 81 -12.56 -0.38 -10.06
C THR A 81 -11.97 -1.35 -9.03
N ALA A 82 -10.66 -1.60 -9.13
CA ALA A 82 -9.98 -2.45 -8.16
C ALA A 82 -9.75 -1.69 -6.85
N ILE A 83 -10.13 -2.31 -5.73
CA ILE A 83 -9.77 -1.86 -4.39
C ILE A 83 -9.10 -3.05 -3.69
N LEU A 84 -7.83 -2.92 -3.31
CA LEU A 84 -7.11 -4.02 -2.64
C LEU A 84 -7.81 -4.38 -1.31
N CYS A 85 -8.12 -5.66 -1.12
CA CYS A 85 -8.69 -6.14 0.14
C CYS A 85 -7.66 -6.01 1.27
N PRO A 86 -8.05 -5.62 2.51
CA PRO A 86 -7.18 -5.74 3.67
C PRO A 86 -6.67 -7.18 3.85
N GLY A 87 -5.38 -7.35 4.12
CA GLY A 87 -4.72 -8.65 4.08
C GLY A 87 -3.21 -8.58 4.13
N GLN A 88 -2.55 -9.71 4.41
CA GLN A 88 -1.10 -9.87 4.24
C GLN A 88 -0.81 -10.70 2.98
N TYR A 89 -0.11 -10.10 2.03
CA TYR A 89 0.19 -10.70 0.74
C TYR A 89 1.68 -11.01 0.64
N ALA A 90 2.03 -12.26 0.94
CA ALA A 90 3.42 -12.73 0.98
C ALA A 90 4.09 -12.63 -0.39
N GLY A 91 5.23 -11.95 -0.47
CA GLY A 91 6.00 -11.81 -1.71
C GLY A 91 5.25 -11.13 -2.85
N MET A 92 4.20 -10.34 -2.56
CA MET A 92 3.38 -9.74 -3.63
C MET A 92 4.15 -8.76 -4.50
N TRP A 93 5.23 -8.17 -4.00
CA TRP A 93 6.01 -7.17 -4.71
C TRP A 93 7.45 -7.59 -4.98
N GLN A 94 7.98 -7.09 -6.08
CA GLN A 94 9.42 -7.03 -6.36
C GLN A 94 9.78 -5.63 -6.80
N LEU A 95 11.01 -5.19 -6.50
CA LEU A 95 11.58 -4.00 -7.12
C LEU A 95 11.68 -4.23 -8.63
N GLY A 96 11.00 -3.37 -9.39
CA GLY A 96 10.92 -3.40 -10.84
C GLY A 96 10.67 -1.99 -11.38
N MET A 97 10.07 -1.90 -12.58
CA MET A 97 9.78 -0.61 -13.23
C MET A 97 8.27 -0.41 -13.41
N HIS A 98 7.72 0.68 -12.88
CA HIS A 98 6.34 1.07 -13.14
C HIS A 98 6.22 1.61 -14.57
N GLN A 99 5.40 0.95 -15.40
CA GLN A 99 5.22 1.27 -16.82
C GLN A 99 6.52 1.32 -17.64
N GLY A 100 7.60 0.65 -17.19
CA GLY A 100 8.92 0.73 -17.81
C GLY A 100 9.66 2.06 -17.63
N LYS A 101 9.14 3.00 -16.82
CA LYS A 101 9.65 4.38 -16.74
C LYS A 101 10.52 4.66 -15.52
N TYR A 102 10.13 4.18 -14.35
CA TYR A 102 10.86 4.45 -13.11
C TYR A 102 10.75 3.29 -12.10
N PRO A 103 11.71 3.16 -11.17
CA PRO A 103 11.71 2.08 -10.18
C PRO A 103 10.48 2.12 -9.28
N ALA A 104 9.88 0.96 -9.01
CA ALA A 104 8.69 0.79 -8.18
C ALA A 104 8.61 -0.60 -7.56
N LEU A 105 7.71 -0.76 -6.59
CA LEU A 105 7.28 -2.06 -6.09
C LEU A 105 6.22 -2.60 -7.07
N VAL A 106 6.55 -3.62 -7.85
CA VAL A 106 5.70 -4.15 -8.92
C VAL A 106 5.07 -5.46 -8.49
N GLN A 107 3.77 -5.64 -8.76
CA GLN A 107 3.06 -6.88 -8.45
C GLN A 107 3.69 -8.11 -9.11
N ARG A 108 3.90 -9.15 -8.31
CA ARG A 108 4.46 -10.46 -8.67
C ARG A 108 3.82 -11.64 -7.93
N GLY A 109 3.08 -11.39 -6.85
CA GLY A 109 2.18 -12.36 -6.24
C GLY A 109 0.72 -12.03 -6.53
N GLU A 110 -0.14 -13.05 -6.42
CA GLU A 110 -1.59 -12.88 -6.47
C GLU A 110 -2.07 -12.07 -5.26
N VAL A 111 -3.09 -11.23 -5.50
CA VAL A 111 -3.76 -10.46 -4.47
C VAL A 111 -5.26 -10.52 -4.70
N THR A 112 -6.05 -10.24 -3.66
CA THR A 112 -7.50 -10.16 -3.76
C THR A 112 -7.94 -8.71 -3.80
N VAL A 113 -8.82 -8.36 -4.75
CA VAL A 113 -9.40 -7.03 -4.88
C VAL A 113 -10.91 -7.11 -4.83
N PHE A 114 -11.54 -6.11 -4.24
CA PHE A 114 -12.93 -5.78 -4.48
C PHE A 114 -13.08 -5.12 -5.86
N ARG A 115 -14.25 -5.31 -6.48
CA ARG A 115 -14.65 -4.69 -7.75
C ARG A 115 -15.82 -3.75 -7.53
N ASP A 116 -15.50 -2.47 -7.42
CA ASP A 116 -16.46 -1.39 -7.25
C ASP A 116 -17.01 -0.94 -8.61
N GLY A 117 -18.22 -1.38 -8.92
CA GLY A 117 -18.85 -1.22 -10.24
C GLY A 117 -19.97 -0.18 -10.29
N ASP A 118 -20.29 0.49 -9.18
CA ASP A 118 -21.47 1.37 -9.09
C ASP A 118 -21.26 2.75 -9.75
N LYS A 119 -19.99 3.10 -10.00
CA LYS A 119 -19.53 4.32 -10.66
C LYS A 119 -19.95 5.60 -9.95
N ASN A 120 -19.82 5.64 -8.63
CA ASN A 120 -19.92 6.88 -7.86
C ASN A 120 -18.57 7.31 -7.27
N GLU A 121 -18.57 8.27 -6.35
CA GLU A 121 -17.35 8.80 -5.73
C GLU A 121 -16.97 8.10 -4.43
N GLU A 122 -17.82 7.21 -3.93
CA GLU A 122 -17.65 6.46 -2.69
C GLU A 122 -17.04 5.09 -3.02
N LEU A 123 -16.22 4.55 -2.13
CA LEU A 123 -15.69 3.20 -2.31
C LEU A 123 -16.72 2.18 -1.83
N ASP A 124 -17.11 1.27 -2.71
CA ASP A 124 -17.89 0.10 -2.30
C ASP A 124 -16.99 -1.13 -2.07
N ILE A 125 -17.05 -1.65 -0.85
CA ILE A 125 -16.33 -2.85 -0.40
C ILE A 125 -17.25 -3.88 0.25
N THR A 126 -18.57 -3.64 0.23
CA THR A 126 -19.57 -4.52 0.87
C THR A 126 -20.40 -5.21 -0.19
N ASP A 127 -20.54 -6.53 -0.11
CA ASP A 127 -21.31 -7.34 -1.08
C ASP A 127 -20.90 -7.18 -2.56
N VAL A 128 -19.70 -6.64 -2.80
CA VAL A 128 -19.10 -6.53 -4.14
C VAL A 128 -18.31 -7.78 -4.52
N VAL A 129 -18.14 -7.99 -5.82
CA VAL A 129 -17.36 -9.11 -6.36
C VAL A 129 -15.90 -9.00 -5.89
N GLN A 130 -15.35 -10.12 -5.45
CA GLN A 130 -13.92 -10.26 -5.17
C GLN A 130 -13.24 -11.08 -6.26
N GLU A 131 -12.08 -10.63 -6.71
CA GLU A 131 -11.23 -11.38 -7.64
C GLU A 131 -9.83 -11.53 -7.07
N THR A 132 -9.24 -12.72 -7.24
CA THR A 132 -7.84 -12.98 -6.89
C THR A 132 -7.01 -13.21 -8.15
N GLY A 133 -5.86 -12.55 -8.24
CA GLY A 133 -4.96 -12.68 -9.39
C GLY A 133 -4.01 -11.50 -9.56
N TYR A 134 -3.66 -11.23 -10.81
CA TYR A 134 -2.70 -10.21 -11.22
C TYR A 134 -3.42 -9.00 -11.83
N PHE A 135 -3.38 -7.86 -11.16
CA PHE A 135 -4.12 -6.66 -11.56
C PHE A 135 -3.24 -5.41 -11.75
N GLY A 136 -1.93 -5.55 -11.54
CA GLY A 136 -0.99 -4.43 -11.58
C GLY A 136 -1.05 -3.54 -10.34
N ILE A 137 -1.39 -4.11 -9.18
CA ILE A 137 -1.42 -3.40 -7.88
C ILE A 137 0.01 -3.10 -7.44
N ASN A 138 0.56 -1.98 -7.91
CA ASN A 138 1.94 -1.57 -7.69
C ASN A 138 2.03 -0.57 -6.52
N GLY A 139 3.20 -0.50 -5.89
CA GLY A 139 3.60 0.58 -4.98
C GLY A 139 4.46 1.62 -5.73
N HIS A 140 3.91 2.81 -6.01
CA HIS A 140 4.58 3.84 -6.82
C HIS A 140 4.34 5.27 -6.30
N ARG A 141 4.91 6.29 -6.95
CA ARG A 141 4.66 7.70 -6.63
C ARG A 141 3.53 8.29 -7.47
N ALA A 142 2.90 9.36 -6.98
CA ALA A 142 1.92 10.12 -7.73
C ALA A 142 2.57 10.89 -8.90
N SER A 143 3.50 11.79 -8.60
CA SER A 143 4.14 12.68 -9.57
C SER A 143 5.64 12.75 -9.32
N ASP A 144 6.43 13.04 -10.35
CA ASP A 144 7.85 13.42 -10.23
C ASP A 144 8.07 14.94 -10.14
N LYS A 145 7.02 15.74 -10.35
CA LYS A 145 7.11 17.21 -10.40
C LYS A 145 6.84 17.90 -9.07
N GLY A 146 6.34 17.17 -8.07
CA GLY A 146 6.00 17.71 -6.76
C GLY A 146 4.93 16.89 -6.05
N ILE A 147 4.56 17.37 -4.87
CA ILE A 147 3.53 16.78 -4.01
C ILE A 147 2.17 16.94 -4.69
N ALA A 148 1.47 15.83 -4.91
CA ALA A 148 0.12 15.86 -5.46
C ALA A 148 -0.92 16.15 -4.36
N GLU A 149 -1.86 17.05 -4.63
CA GLU A 149 -2.94 17.34 -3.68
C GLU A 149 -4.10 16.33 -3.75
N LYS A 150 -4.37 15.81 -4.96
CA LYS A 150 -5.45 14.86 -5.24
C LYS A 150 -4.93 13.57 -5.84
N VAL A 151 -5.62 12.47 -5.58
CA VAL A 151 -5.30 11.14 -6.12
C VAL A 151 -5.68 11.06 -7.60
N ASP A 152 -6.95 11.32 -7.94
CA ASP A 152 -7.47 11.31 -9.31
C ASP A 152 -6.92 10.17 -10.17
N ARG A 153 -6.11 10.50 -11.18
CA ARG A 153 -5.58 9.55 -12.17
C ARG A 153 -4.32 8.80 -11.71
N PHE A 154 -3.84 9.06 -10.50
CA PHE A 154 -2.64 8.41 -10.00
C PHE A 154 -2.88 6.99 -9.51
N SER A 155 -4.11 6.62 -9.13
CA SER A 155 -4.41 5.26 -8.65
C SER A 155 -5.71 4.71 -9.22
N ALA A 156 -5.63 3.59 -9.94
CA ALA A 156 -6.77 2.74 -10.29
C ALA A 156 -6.91 1.52 -9.34
N GLY A 157 -6.27 1.59 -8.16
CA GLY A 157 -6.14 0.49 -7.18
C GLY A 157 -4.71 0.25 -6.68
N CYS A 158 -3.74 1.01 -7.17
CA CYS A 158 -2.34 0.97 -6.72
C CYS A 158 -2.16 1.61 -5.34
N GLN A 159 -0.99 1.37 -4.74
CA GLN A 159 -0.57 2.00 -3.48
C GLN A 159 0.36 3.16 -3.83
N VAL A 160 -0.08 4.40 -3.62
CA VAL A 160 0.58 5.58 -4.22
C VAL A 160 1.12 6.52 -3.16
N ILE A 161 2.43 6.70 -3.12
CA ILE A 161 3.13 7.67 -2.25
C ILE A 161 2.96 9.08 -2.81
N GLN A 162 2.60 10.02 -1.95
CA GLN A 162 2.26 11.40 -2.32
C GLN A 162 3.48 12.22 -2.77
N ASP A 163 4.55 12.20 -1.98
CA ASP A 163 5.74 13.03 -2.19
C ASP A 163 6.81 12.24 -2.98
N PRO A 164 7.30 12.76 -4.13
CA PRO A 164 8.37 12.13 -4.90
C PRO A 164 9.69 11.95 -4.13
N ASN A 165 10.03 12.86 -3.20
CA ASN A 165 11.26 12.80 -2.43
C ASN A 165 11.19 11.68 -1.38
N GLU A 166 10.07 11.59 -0.66
CA GLU A 166 9.79 10.48 0.26
C GLU A 166 9.77 9.14 -0.48
N TYR A 167 9.17 9.11 -1.67
CA TYR A 167 9.21 7.93 -2.52
C TYR A 167 10.64 7.53 -2.92
N ALA A 168 11.51 8.50 -3.23
CA ALA A 168 12.91 8.20 -3.53
C ALA A 168 13.63 7.59 -2.31
N MET A 169 13.33 8.06 -1.10
CA MET A 169 13.83 7.44 0.15
C MET A 169 13.33 6.01 0.32
N LEU A 170 12.03 5.77 0.10
CA LEU A 170 11.44 4.43 0.11
C LEU A 170 12.15 3.51 -0.88
N ILE A 171 12.32 3.91 -2.13
CA ILE A 171 12.99 3.10 -3.16
C ILE A 171 14.44 2.78 -2.78
N ASN A 172 15.18 3.72 -2.20
CA ASN A 172 16.53 3.46 -1.71
C ASN A 172 16.54 2.41 -0.59
N LEU A 173 15.57 2.49 0.34
CA LEU A 173 15.41 1.50 1.39
C LEU A 173 15.07 0.10 0.83
N ILE A 174 14.15 0.03 -0.15
CA ILE A 174 13.81 -1.21 -0.87
C ILE A 174 15.05 -1.80 -1.57
N ARG A 175 15.91 -0.98 -2.19
CA ARG A 175 17.15 -1.45 -2.84
C ARG A 175 18.11 -2.09 -1.84
N ILE A 176 18.29 -1.47 -0.67
CA ILE A 176 19.14 -2.02 0.40
C ILE A 176 18.60 -3.37 0.86
N ALA A 177 17.27 -3.45 1.09
CA ALA A 177 16.62 -4.68 1.51
C ALA A 177 16.71 -5.78 0.44
N ALA A 178 16.49 -5.45 -0.84
CA ALA A 178 16.61 -6.38 -1.95
C ALA A 178 18.00 -7.02 -2.04
N ASN A 179 19.05 -6.20 -1.85
CA ASN A 179 20.43 -6.68 -1.86
C ASN A 179 20.77 -7.59 -0.68
N LYS A 180 20.10 -7.42 0.47
CA LYS A 180 20.38 -8.18 1.71
C LYS A 180 19.53 -9.44 1.86
N HIS A 181 18.25 -9.35 1.50
CA HIS A 181 17.24 -10.36 1.82
C HIS A 181 16.57 -10.94 0.56
N GLY A 182 16.93 -10.46 -0.62
CA GLY A 182 16.35 -10.87 -1.90
C GLY A 182 15.25 -9.93 -2.38
N ASN A 183 15.01 -9.94 -3.68
CA ASN A 183 14.02 -9.08 -4.33
C ASN A 183 12.62 -9.71 -4.26
N SER A 184 12.04 -9.81 -3.07
CA SER A 184 10.67 -10.27 -2.83
C SER A 184 10.15 -9.64 -1.54
N PHE A 185 9.02 -8.93 -1.62
CA PHE A 185 8.51 -8.12 -0.54
C PHE A 185 7.07 -8.49 -0.24
N THR A 186 6.82 -8.79 1.03
CA THR A 186 5.48 -8.95 1.59
C THR A 186 4.91 -7.58 1.89
N TYR A 187 3.67 -7.34 1.48
CA TYR A 187 2.93 -6.14 1.83
C TYR A 187 1.69 -6.53 2.61
N THR A 188 1.41 -5.75 3.65
CA THR A 188 0.22 -5.90 4.47
C THR A 188 -0.62 -4.65 4.37
N LEU A 189 -1.91 -4.80 4.12
CA LEU A 189 -2.86 -3.70 4.19
C LEU A 189 -3.75 -3.90 5.41
N LEU A 190 -3.67 -2.96 6.34
CA LEU A 190 -4.54 -2.84 7.50
C LEU A 190 -5.55 -1.72 7.25
N THR A 191 -6.69 -1.81 7.92
CA THR A 191 -7.62 -0.70 8.10
C THR A 191 -7.28 0.09 9.36
N GLU A 192 -7.66 1.37 9.40
CA GLU A 192 -7.56 2.21 10.60
C GLU A 192 -8.27 1.56 11.80
N GLN A 193 -9.41 0.92 11.57
CA GLN A 193 -10.15 0.22 12.62
C GLN A 193 -9.34 -0.93 13.24
N GLU A 194 -8.59 -1.70 12.44
CA GLU A 194 -7.72 -2.76 12.93
C GLU A 194 -6.56 -2.23 13.78
N LEU A 195 -6.12 -0.97 13.58
CA LEU A 195 -5.14 -0.32 14.46
C LEU A 195 -5.75 0.10 15.82
N GLU A 196 -7.04 0.47 15.83
CA GLU A 196 -7.71 1.02 17.02
C GLU A 196 -8.26 -0.04 17.97
N GLN A 197 -8.62 -1.23 17.47
CA GLN A 197 -9.18 -2.37 18.23
C GLN A 197 -8.20 -3.00 19.23
N GLY A 198 -7.12 -2.30 19.57
CA GLY A 198 -6.16 -2.65 20.60
C GLY A 198 -6.43 -2.05 21.98
N LYS A 199 -7.69 -1.78 22.36
CA LYS A 199 -8.04 -1.47 23.75
C LYS A 199 -8.49 -2.72 24.49
#